data_AF-A0A392QX02-F1
#
_entry.id   AF-A0A392QX02-F1
#
_cell.length_a   1.000
_cell.length_b   1.000
_cell.length_c   1.000
_cell.angle_alpha   90.00
_cell.angle_beta   90.00
_cell.angle_gamma   90.00
#
_symmetry.space_group_name_H-M   'P 1'
#
loop_
_entity.id
_entity.type
_entity.pdbx_description
1 polymer ?
#
loop_
_entity_poly.entity_id
_entity_poly.type
_entity_poly.pdbx_seq_one_letter_code
_entity_poly.pdbx_strand_id
1 'polypeptide(L)'
;MTVVRNEKNELIPTRTVTGWRMCIDYRRLNLATRKDHFPLPFMDQMLERLAGQAYYCFLDGYFGYNQIVVDPAGQEKTTFTCPFGVFAYRRMPFGLCNAPATFQRCMLSIFADMMENSIEMHKYQFSFELGKMSFYG
;
A
#
# COMPACT_ATOMS: atom_id res chain seq x y z
N MET A 1 -13.40 -0.25 -19.57
CA MET A 1 -13.53 -1.72 -19.44
C MET A 1 -13.99 -2.21 -20.81
N THR A 2 -13.24 -3.10 -21.45
CA THR A 2 -13.55 -3.58 -22.81
C THR A 2 -13.98 -5.04 -22.73
N VAL A 3 -15.16 -5.36 -23.23
CA VAL A 3 -15.67 -6.74 -23.19
C VAL A 3 -15.17 -7.47 -24.44
N VAL A 4 -14.37 -8.52 -24.25
CA VAL A 4 -13.81 -9.32 -25.34
C VAL A 4 -14.46 -10.70 -25.29
N ARG A 5 -14.88 -11.22 -26.45
CA ARG A 5 -15.42 -12.59 -26.54
C ARG A 5 -14.27 -13.60 -26.58
N ASN A 6 -14.32 -14.60 -25.70
CA ASN A 6 -13.42 -15.75 -25.74
C ASN A 6 -13.81 -16.71 -26.89
N GLU A 7 -12.98 -17.71 -27.17
CA GLU A 7 -13.22 -18.80 -28.13
C GLU A 7 -14.51 -19.58 -27.84
N LYS A 8 -14.96 -19.59 -26.57
CA LYS A 8 -16.24 -20.17 -26.13
C LYS A 8 -17.43 -19.22 -26.25
N ASN A 9 -17.26 -18.08 -26.92
CA ASN A 9 -18.27 -17.02 -27.07
C ASN A 9 -18.71 -16.35 -25.74
N GLU A 10 -17.95 -16.57 -24.66
CA GLU A 10 -18.17 -15.94 -23.36
C GLU A 10 -17.64 -14.51 -23.36
N LEU A 11 -18.43 -13.58 -22.82
CA LEU A 11 -18.06 -12.16 -22.68
C LEU A 11 -17.15 -11.99 -21.47
N ILE A 12 -15.84 -11.91 -21.70
CA ILE A 12 -14.86 -11.67 -20.64
C ILE A 12 -14.65 -10.16 -20.51
N PRO A 13 -14.87 -9.58 -19.32
CA PRO A 13 -14.49 -8.20 -19.07
C PRO A 13 -12.96 -8.09 -19.05
N THR A 14 -12.38 -7.65 -20.15
CA THR A 14 -10.94 -7.44 -20.28
C THR A 14 -10.62 -6.00 -19.93
N ARG A 15 -9.77 -5.81 -18.93
CA ARG A 15 -9.25 -4.48 -18.60
C ARG A 15 -8.24 -4.08 -19.67
N THR A 16 -8.44 -2.91 -20.27
CA THR A 16 -7.49 -2.32 -21.21
C THR A 16 -6.14 -2.16 -20.49
N VAL A 17 -5.07 -2.72 -21.05
CA VAL A 17 -3.73 -2.69 -20.43
C VAL A 17 -3.18 -1.27 -20.56
N THR A 18 -3.24 -0.49 -19.47
CA THR A 18 -2.77 0.89 -19.43
C THR A 18 -1.27 1.02 -19.12
N GLY A 19 -0.59 -0.11 -18.86
CA GLY A 19 0.85 -0.15 -18.58
C GLY A 19 1.29 -1.48 -17.96
N TRP A 20 2.60 -1.70 -17.96
CA TRP A 20 3.22 -2.86 -17.32
C TRP A 20 3.58 -2.55 -15.87
N ARG A 21 3.31 -3.49 -14.97
CA ARG A 21 3.71 -3.42 -13.56
C ARG A 21 4.71 -4.53 -13.28
N MET A 22 5.83 -4.16 -12.66
CA MET A 22 6.82 -5.14 -12.27
C MET A 22 6.38 -5.85 -11.00
N CYS A 23 6.21 -7.16 -11.08
CA CYS A 23 5.73 -8.01 -9.99
C CYS A 23 6.80 -9.06 -9.68
N ILE A 24 7.40 -8.97 -8.51
CA ILE A 24 8.40 -9.95 -8.06
C ILE A 24 7.74 -10.98 -7.16
N ASP A 25 8.03 -12.25 -7.43
CA ASP A 25 7.52 -13.35 -6.62
C ASP A 25 8.33 -13.51 -5.32
N TYR A 26 7.92 -12.78 -4.28
CA TYR A 26 8.48 -12.90 -2.93
C TYR A 26 7.80 -13.99 -2.09
N ARG A 27 6.99 -14.91 -2.64
CA ARG A 27 6.26 -15.90 -1.82
C ARG A 27 7.19 -16.72 -0.91
N ARG A 28 8.32 -17.20 -1.44
CA ARG A 28 9.31 -17.97 -0.66
C ARG A 28 9.99 -17.12 0.40
N LEU A 29 10.34 -15.88 0.06
CA LEU A 29 10.93 -14.93 1.00
C LEU A 29 9.96 -14.61 2.15
N ASN A 30 8.69 -14.39 1.83
CA ASN A 30 7.65 -14.07 2.80
C ASN A 30 7.38 -15.22 3.78
N LEU A 31 7.56 -16.47 3.35
CA LEU A 31 7.46 -17.65 4.23
C LEU A 31 8.64 -17.76 5.19
N ALA A 32 9.85 -17.40 4.74
CA ALA A 32 11.06 -17.43 5.56
C ALA A 32 11.20 -16.20 6.48
N THR A 33 10.45 -15.12 6.18
CA THR A 33 10.51 -13.87 6.92
C THR A 33 9.58 -13.93 8.12
N ARG A 34 10.08 -13.53 9.30
CA ARG A 34 9.25 -13.34 10.49
C ARG A 34 8.20 -12.27 10.21
N LYS A 35 6.92 -12.63 10.33
CA LYS A 35 5.80 -11.71 10.15
C LYS A 35 5.76 -10.71 11.29
N ASP A 36 5.60 -9.45 10.93
CA ASP A 36 5.41 -8.36 11.87
C ASP A 36 3.93 -8.27 12.29
N HIS A 37 3.66 -8.53 13.56
CA HIS A 37 2.32 -8.42 14.14
C HIS A 37 2.04 -6.99 14.56
N PHE A 38 2.03 -6.08 13.58
CA PHE A 38 1.61 -4.71 13.84
C PHE A 38 0.07 -4.67 13.95
N PRO A 39 -0.51 -4.07 15.02
CA PRO A 39 -1.96 -3.97 15.16
C PRO A 39 -2.50 -3.02 14.09
N LEU A 40 -3.18 -3.58 13.10
CA LEU A 40 -3.98 -2.81 12.17
C LEU A 40 -5.30 -2.45 12.86
N PRO A 41 -5.75 -1.18 12.81
CA PRO A 41 -7.07 -0.83 13.31
C PRO A 41 -8.13 -1.61 12.54
N PHE A 42 -9.16 -2.06 13.27
CA PHE A 42 -10.28 -2.76 12.66
C PHE A 42 -11.05 -1.80 11.76
N MET A 43 -11.52 -2.31 10.62
CA MET A 43 -12.24 -1.50 9.64
C MET A 43 -13.49 -0.88 10.26
N ASP A 44 -14.21 -1.62 11.10
CA ASP A 44 -15.43 -1.13 11.75
C ASP A 44 -15.15 0.06 12.68
N GLN A 45 -14.07 0.00 13.46
CA GLN A 45 -13.66 1.10 14.33
C GLN A 45 -13.28 2.36 13.55
N MET A 46 -12.59 2.17 12.41
CA MET A 46 -12.29 3.29 11.52
C MET A 46 -13.56 3.88 10.92
N LEU A 47 -14.50 3.03 10.48
CA LEU A 47 -15.76 3.45 9.88
C LEU A 47 -16.66 4.17 10.88
N GLU A 48 -16.70 3.76 12.14
CA GLU A 48 -17.43 4.45 13.20
C GLU A 48 -16.88 5.85 13.46
N ARG A 49 -15.56 6.01 13.50
CA ARG A 49 -14.91 7.33 13.63
C ARG A 49 -15.14 8.20 12.41
N LEU A 50 -15.20 7.56 11.23
CA LEU A 50 -15.55 8.22 10.00
C LEU A 50 -17.01 8.67 10.11
N ALA A 51 -17.95 7.80 10.45
CA ALA A 51 -19.40 8.04 10.49
C ALA A 51 -19.79 9.22 11.40
N GLY A 52 -19.99 10.39 10.80
CA GLY A 52 -20.30 11.62 11.53
C GLY A 52 -19.73 12.89 10.88
N GLN A 53 -18.83 12.75 9.91
CA GLN A 53 -18.25 13.89 9.20
C GLN A 53 -18.97 14.22 7.90
N ALA A 54 -18.99 15.52 7.57
CA ALA A 54 -19.64 16.02 6.37
C ALA A 54 -18.83 15.81 5.09
N TYR A 55 -17.50 15.74 5.19
CA TYR A 55 -16.60 15.70 4.04
C TYR A 55 -15.38 14.80 4.29
N TYR A 56 -15.09 13.92 3.33
CA TYR A 56 -13.90 13.07 3.32
C TYR A 56 -13.08 13.25 2.05
N CYS A 57 -11.77 13.19 2.19
CA CYS A 57 -10.86 13.02 1.07
C CYS A 57 -10.14 11.69 1.21
N PHE A 58 -10.09 10.92 0.11
CA PHE A 58 -9.28 9.71 0.05
C PHE A 58 -8.01 9.96 -0.76
N LEU A 59 -6.86 9.72 -0.15
CA LEU A 59 -5.56 9.75 -0.84
C LEU A 59 -5.03 8.32 -0.98
N ASP A 60 -4.61 7.97 -2.19
CA ASP A 60 -3.98 6.69 -2.49
C ASP A 60 -2.47 6.80 -2.29
N GLY A 61 -1.95 6.03 -1.33
CA GLY A 61 -0.53 5.89 -1.05
C GLY A 61 0.18 4.88 -1.95
N TYR A 62 -0.35 4.58 -3.16
CA TYR A 62 0.19 3.55 -4.05
C TYR A 62 1.72 3.57 -4.18
N PHE A 63 2.32 4.74 -4.46
CA PHE A 63 3.78 4.86 -4.58
C PHE A 63 4.53 5.06 -3.25
N GLY A 64 3.82 5.05 -2.12
CA GLY A 64 4.37 5.34 -0.80
C GLY A 64 5.44 4.34 -0.35
N TYR A 65 5.35 3.07 -0.73
CA TYR A 65 6.38 2.07 -0.39
C TYR A 65 7.74 2.37 -1.01
N ASN A 66 7.73 2.85 -2.26
CA ASN A 66 8.95 3.19 -2.98
C ASN A 66 9.68 4.40 -2.36
N GLN A 67 9.06 5.08 -1.39
CA GLN A 67 9.69 6.16 -0.64
C GLN A 67 10.36 5.66 0.65
N ILE A 68 10.02 4.47 1.16
CA ILE A 68 10.62 3.92 2.37
C ILE A 68 11.93 3.20 2.03
N VAL A 69 13.02 3.59 2.69
CA VAL A 69 14.33 2.94 2.54
C VAL A 69 14.29 1.55 3.18
N VAL A 70 14.80 0.56 2.46
CA VAL A 70 15.01 -0.79 3.01
C VAL A 70 16.31 -0.79 3.79
N ASP A 71 16.28 -1.36 5.00
CA ASP A 71 17.46 -1.58 5.82
C ASP A 71 18.60 -2.22 5.01
N PRO A 72 19.86 -1.74 5.10
CA PRO A 72 20.97 -2.27 4.31
C PRO A 72 21.13 -3.79 4.40
N ALA A 73 20.89 -4.41 5.57
CA ALA A 73 20.97 -5.86 5.73
C ALA A 73 19.74 -6.60 5.15
N GLY A 74 18.64 -5.88 4.92
CA GLY A 74 17.44 -6.37 4.24
C GLY A 74 17.48 -6.26 2.71
N GLN A 75 18.33 -5.40 2.15
CA GLN A 75 18.37 -5.14 0.70
C GLN A 75 18.74 -6.39 -0.10
N GLU A 76 19.72 -7.16 0.37
CA GLU A 76 20.14 -8.42 -0.28
C GLU A 76 18.99 -9.43 -0.36
N LYS A 77 18.06 -9.42 0.58
CA LYS A 77 16.89 -10.33 0.59
C LYS A 77 15.85 -9.94 -0.46
N THR A 78 15.86 -8.69 -0.90
CA THR A 78 14.98 -8.15 -1.96
C THR A 78 15.58 -8.28 -3.36
N THR A 79 16.65 -9.05 -3.49
CA THR A 79 17.33 -9.28 -4.76
C THR A 79 16.44 -10.09 -5.70
N PHE A 80 16.45 -9.72 -6.97
CA PHE A 80 15.75 -10.42 -8.04
C PHE A 80 16.64 -10.56 -9.27
N THR A 81 16.38 -11.62 -10.02
CA THR A 81 17.08 -11.91 -11.27
C THR A 81 16.18 -11.53 -12.44
N CYS A 82 16.72 -10.77 -13.39
CA CYS A 82 16.12 -10.55 -14.69
C CYS A 82 17.14 -10.91 -15.79
N PRO A 83 16.73 -11.00 -17.07
CA PRO A 83 17.65 -11.32 -18.17
C PRO A 83 18.86 -10.39 -18.28
N PHE A 84 18.79 -9.20 -17.70
CA PHE A 84 19.85 -8.18 -17.73
C PHE A 84 20.80 -8.24 -16.53
N GLY A 85 20.52 -9.10 -15.55
CA GLY A 85 21.36 -9.27 -14.37
C GLY A 85 20.58 -9.43 -13.07
N VAL A 86 21.32 -9.29 -11.97
CA VAL A 86 20.79 -9.41 -10.61
C VAL A 86 20.73 -8.02 -9.99
N PHE A 87 19.55 -7.63 -9.53
CA PHE A 87 19.28 -6.30 -8.97
C PHE A 87 18.67 -6.42 -7.58
N ALA A 88 19.01 -5.48 -6.69
CA ALA A 88 18.44 -5.38 -5.35
C ALA A 88 17.70 -4.05 -5.16
N TYR A 89 16.61 -4.09 -4.41
CA TYR A 89 15.84 -2.90 -4.10
C TYR A 89 16.47 -2.10 -2.96
N ARG A 90 16.68 -0.79 -3.18
CA ARG A 90 17.05 0.16 -2.12
C ARG A 90 15.84 0.72 -1.36
N ARG A 91 14.67 0.68 -2.00
CA ARG A 91 13.39 1.18 -1.49
C ARG A 91 12.38 0.05 -1.47
N MET A 92 11.41 0.09 -0.57
CA MET A 92 10.57 -1.06 -0.27
C MET A 92 9.71 -1.46 -1.49
N PRO A 93 9.94 -2.64 -2.09
CA PRO A 93 9.13 -3.09 -3.22
C PRO A 93 7.78 -3.62 -2.76
N PHE A 94 6.82 -3.65 -3.69
CA PHE A 94 5.58 -4.38 -3.49
C PHE A 94 5.83 -5.89 -3.35
N GLY A 95 4.96 -6.55 -2.59
CA GLY A 95 4.95 -8.01 -2.45
C GLY A 95 5.65 -8.54 -1.19
N LEU A 96 6.32 -7.69 -0.41
CA LEU A 96 6.88 -8.10 0.89
C LEU A 96 5.78 -8.20 1.96
N CYS A 97 5.82 -9.24 2.79
CA CYS A 97 4.80 -9.48 3.82
C CYS A 97 4.73 -8.39 4.90
N ASN A 98 5.86 -7.77 5.23
CA ASN A 98 5.95 -6.74 6.27
C ASN A 98 5.84 -5.30 5.73
N ALA A 99 5.72 -5.12 4.40
CA ALA A 99 5.66 -3.79 3.81
C ALA A 99 4.49 -2.93 4.35
N PRO A 100 3.25 -3.46 4.49
CA PRO A 100 2.15 -2.69 5.06
C PRO A 100 2.40 -2.26 6.52
N ALA A 101 2.97 -3.14 7.34
CA ALA A 101 3.27 -2.86 8.74
C ALA A 101 4.33 -1.76 8.89
N THR A 102 5.42 -1.83 8.12
CA THR A 102 6.47 -0.79 8.10
C THR A 102 5.92 0.54 7.63
N PHE A 103 5.12 0.55 6.57
CA PHE A 103 4.50 1.76 6.05
C PHE A 103 3.55 2.38 7.06
N GLN A 104 2.76 1.57 7.75
CA GLN A 104 1.86 2.04 8.77
C GLN A 104 2.61 2.67 9.95
N ARG A 105 3.70 2.06 10.45
CA ARG A 105 4.54 2.67 11.48
C ARG A 105 5.11 4.01 11.04
N CYS A 106 5.59 4.09 9.81
CA CYS A 106 6.12 5.32 9.23
C CYS A 106 5.06 6.43 9.24
N MET A 107 3.86 6.12 8.75
CA MET A 107 2.75 7.07 8.68
C MET A 107 2.23 7.49 10.05
N LEU A 108 2.13 6.55 11.00
CA LEU A 108 1.80 6.86 12.40
C LEU A 108 2.85 7.77 13.02
N SER A 109 4.14 7.62 12.69
CA SER A 109 5.18 8.51 13.18
C SER A 109 5.13 9.90 12.56
N ILE A 110 4.75 10.03 11.28
CA ILE A 110 4.69 11.31 10.57
C ILE A 110 3.45 12.10 10.99
N PHE A 111 2.31 11.42 11.11
CA PHE A 111 1.01 12.04 11.39
C PHE A 111 0.53 11.77 12.82
N ALA A 112 1.44 11.47 13.75
CA ALA A 112 1.09 11.09 15.12
C ALA A 112 0.08 12.06 15.77
N ASP A 113 0.26 13.35 15.54
CA ASP A 113 -0.57 14.41 16.12
C ASP A 113 -1.97 14.51 15.49
N MET A 114 -2.14 14.00 14.26
CA MET A 114 -3.37 14.09 13.47
C MET A 114 -4.13 12.77 13.36
N MET A 115 -3.48 11.65 13.70
CA MET A 115 -4.07 10.32 13.70
C MET A 115 -5.21 10.24 14.72
N GLU A 116 -6.25 9.47 14.39
CA GLU A 116 -7.50 9.31 15.15
C GLU A 116 -8.40 10.56 15.22
N ASN A 117 -7.84 11.76 15.11
CA ASN A 117 -8.57 13.03 15.19
C ASN A 117 -9.06 13.54 13.84
N SER A 118 -8.29 13.29 12.77
CA SER A 118 -8.57 13.83 11.43
C SER A 118 -8.06 12.96 10.28
N ILE A 119 -7.10 12.05 10.55
CA ILE A 119 -6.57 11.11 9.57
C ILE A 119 -6.81 9.69 10.05
N GLU A 120 -7.37 8.88 9.16
CA GLU A 120 -7.55 7.44 9.33
C GLU A 120 -6.82 6.73 8.17
N MET A 121 -6.11 5.64 8.46
CA MET A 121 -5.30 4.95 7.45
C MET A 121 -5.52 3.44 7.47
N HIS A 122 -5.83 2.88 6.29
CA HIS A 122 -6.01 1.45 6.11
C HIS A 122 -5.21 0.93 4.91
N LYS A 123 -4.21 0.09 5.20
CA LYS A 123 -3.38 -0.72 4.26
C LYS A 123 -2.60 0.08 3.20
N TYR A 124 -3.27 0.93 2.42
CA TYR A 124 -2.73 1.80 1.36
C TYR A 124 -3.48 3.13 1.20
N GLN A 125 -4.62 3.30 1.88
CA GLN A 125 -5.52 4.42 1.68
C GLN A 125 -5.58 5.26 2.95
N PHE A 126 -5.47 6.57 2.76
CA PHE A 126 -5.68 7.57 3.80
C PHE A 126 -7.05 8.20 3.59
N SER A 127 -7.81 8.36 4.67
CA SER A 127 -9.01 9.18 4.71
C SER A 127 -8.79 10.38 5.61
N PHE A 128 -9.03 11.57 5.07
CA PHE A 128 -8.91 12.85 5.77
C PHE A 128 -10.29 13.43 6.02
N GLU A 129 -10.49 13.96 7.22
CA GLU A 129 -11.61 14.82 7.59
C GLU A 129 -11.29 16.27 7.18
N LEU A 130 -12.02 16.82 6.19
CA LEU A 130 -11.79 18.17 5.69
C LEU A 130 -12.34 19.27 6.63
N GLY A 131 -13.21 18.92 7.59
CA GLY A 131 -13.91 19.88 8.47
C GLY A 131 -13.05 20.51 9.57
N LYS A 132 -11.91 19.90 9.93
CA LYS A 132 -10.97 20.39 10.95
C LYS A 132 -9.64 20.88 10.40
N MET A 133 -9.39 20.67 9.12
CA MET A 133 -8.15 21.06 8.48
C MET A 133 -8.28 22.52 8.02
N SER A 134 -8.18 23.45 8.97
CA SER A 134 -7.99 24.87 8.65
C SER A 134 -6.66 25.00 7.90
N PHE A 135 -6.72 25.06 6.57
CA PHE A 135 -5.58 25.51 5.77
C PHE A 135 -5.33 26.97 6.17
N TYR A 136 -4.39 27.20 7.09
CA TYR A 136 -3.79 28.52 7.24
C TYR A 136 -2.94 28.77 5.99
N GLY A 137 -3.54 29.47 5.02
CA GLY A 137 -2.87 30.12 3.91
C GLY A 137 -2.73 31.60 4.19
#